data_AF-A0A7S2SHS7-F1
#
_entry.id   AF-A0A7S2SHS7-F1
#
_cell.length_a   1.000
_cell.length_b   1.000
_cell.length_c   1.000
_cell.angle_alpha   90.00
_cell.angle_beta   90.00
_cell.angle_gamma   90.00
#
_symmetry.space_group_name_H-M   'P 1'
#
loop_
_entity.id
_entity.type
_entity.pdbx_description
1 polymer ?
#
loop_
_entity_poly.entity_id
_entity_poly.type
_entity_poly.pdbx_seq_one_letter_code
_entity_poly.pdbx_strand_id
1 'polypeptide(L)'
;MVAAAGVATMFLFGRGGAEPVEMQAVQVDVQPVVLEEPVVVNENVLVLDVANVDLIKNLESRVKQLEKDFAVLNAGRYNEAFVFVKPHAVTEKVKEIVKEGLEKAGITIKQEGNIAHDKIDQLKLIDNHYGAIANKAVLQKPSELNVPEKGQGQFEKMFGESWSDAIAKGEVYNAKDAAEKLGISGKELDEKWSHLQRGKDLIKFGGGFYCGKVDGIYVMNGFYMAMRDKYCAAPAQIQYYVVQWDPNQLSWKDFREKILGATDPAVAEVDSLRRKIHDEWEKLGLNAKPDVGDNGLHASASPFEAAAERINWTGAELEKDVYGKAALSLGICKNKLKAWMKDAQVEYEGSKQSIFDLLEDLDTSETLEKLEAIRKSSCKGCKDTSSK
;
A
#
# COMPACT_ATOMS: atom_id res chain seq x y z
N MET A 1 -37.50 -49.73 3.22
CA MET A 1 -38.55 -50.74 2.99
C MET A 1 -39.59 -50.12 2.08
N VAL A 2 -39.78 -50.69 0.88
CA VAL A 2 -40.91 -50.53 -0.08
C VAL A 2 -41.09 -49.10 -0.67
N ALA A 3 -40.65 -48.82 -1.91
CA ALA A 3 -41.33 -49.04 -3.22
C ALA A 3 -42.77 -48.45 -3.28
N ALA A 4 -43.37 -47.98 -4.37
CA ALA A 4 -43.05 -47.54 -5.74
C ALA A 4 -44.41 -47.11 -6.34
N ALA A 5 -44.47 -46.08 -7.20
CA ALA A 5 -45.50 -45.84 -8.25
C ALA A 5 -45.36 -44.36 -8.73
N GLY A 6 -45.23 -43.98 -10.00
CA GLY A 6 -45.54 -44.66 -11.25
C GLY A 6 -46.74 -43.98 -11.91
N VAL A 7 -46.52 -43.02 -12.83
CA VAL A 7 -47.47 -42.72 -13.91
C VAL A 7 -46.68 -42.29 -15.16
N ALA A 8 -46.82 -43.10 -16.20
CA ALA A 8 -46.40 -42.82 -17.56
C ALA A 8 -47.53 -42.14 -18.33
N THR A 9 -47.20 -41.31 -19.32
CA THR A 9 -48.08 -41.09 -20.49
C THR A 9 -47.23 -40.89 -21.74
N MET A 10 -47.38 -41.83 -22.66
CA MET A 10 -46.88 -41.86 -24.04
C MET A 10 -47.60 -40.83 -24.91
N PHE A 11 -46.89 -40.23 -25.90
CA PHE A 11 -47.44 -40.02 -27.24
C PHE A 11 -46.35 -40.18 -28.32
N LEU A 12 -46.41 -41.35 -28.94
CA LEU A 12 -46.13 -41.83 -30.29
C LEU A 12 -45.62 -40.90 -31.42
N PHE A 13 -44.58 -41.44 -32.08
CA PHE A 13 -44.27 -41.59 -33.52
C PHE A 13 -43.84 -40.43 -34.43
N GLY A 14 -42.59 -40.58 -34.92
CA GLY A 14 -42.14 -40.22 -36.27
C GLY A 14 -41.04 -41.21 -36.71
N ARG A 15 -41.21 -41.87 -37.87
CA ARG A 15 -40.39 -42.97 -38.41
C ARG A 15 -39.18 -42.51 -39.23
N GLY A 16 -38.14 -43.35 -39.24
CA GLY A 16 -37.05 -43.43 -40.23
C GLY A 16 -35.74 -43.77 -39.51
N GLY A 17 -34.97 -44.83 -39.75
CA GLY A 17 -34.88 -45.85 -40.80
C GLY A 17 -33.39 -46.20 -40.92
N ALA A 18 -32.97 -47.41 -40.51
CA ALA A 18 -31.71 -48.09 -40.87
C ALA A 18 -31.61 -49.42 -40.09
N GLU A 19 -31.36 -50.53 -40.80
CA GLU A 19 -31.15 -51.88 -40.25
C GLU A 19 -29.74 -52.04 -39.62
N PRO A 20 -29.57 -52.83 -38.54
CA PRO A 20 -28.26 -53.13 -37.97
C PRO A 20 -27.69 -54.47 -38.47
N VAL A 21 -26.38 -54.45 -38.73
CA VAL A 21 -25.54 -55.58 -39.16
C VAL A 21 -25.20 -56.51 -37.99
N GLU A 22 -25.29 -57.81 -38.22
CA GLU A 22 -24.99 -58.91 -37.30
C GLU A 22 -23.46 -59.07 -37.12
N MET A 23 -22.97 -59.11 -35.87
CA MET A 23 -21.57 -59.43 -35.54
C MET A 23 -21.49 -60.78 -34.81
N GLN A 24 -20.75 -61.71 -35.40
CA GLN A 24 -20.48 -63.05 -34.86
C GLN A 24 -19.52 -63.01 -33.67
N ALA A 25 -19.84 -63.78 -32.63
CA ALA A 25 -18.98 -64.01 -31.47
C ALA A 25 -17.93 -65.09 -31.77
N VAL A 26 -16.65 -64.79 -31.52
CA VAL A 26 -15.54 -65.74 -31.56
C VAL A 26 -15.29 -66.27 -30.15
N GLN A 27 -15.45 -67.58 -29.95
CA GLN A 27 -14.98 -68.29 -28.74
C GLN A 27 -13.47 -68.46 -28.82
N VAL A 28 -12.77 -68.18 -27.71
CA VAL A 28 -11.36 -68.54 -27.52
C VAL A 28 -11.26 -69.45 -26.30
N ASP A 29 -10.76 -70.65 -26.54
CA ASP A 29 -10.49 -71.70 -25.56
C ASP A 29 -9.41 -71.27 -24.57
N VAL A 30 -9.65 -71.48 -23.27
CA VAL A 30 -8.66 -71.22 -22.21
C VAL A 30 -8.22 -72.57 -21.64
N GLN A 31 -6.98 -72.98 -21.93
CA GLN A 31 -6.35 -74.10 -21.22
C GLN A 31 -5.70 -73.63 -19.90
N PRO A 32 -5.74 -74.44 -18.83
CA PRO A 32 -5.16 -74.07 -17.54
C PRO A 32 -3.64 -74.30 -17.55
N VAL A 33 -2.87 -73.26 -17.27
CA VAL A 33 -1.42 -73.38 -17.05
C VAL A 33 -1.12 -73.50 -15.56
N VAL A 34 -0.33 -74.53 -15.26
CA VAL A 34 0.13 -74.98 -13.95
C VAL A 34 1.00 -73.91 -13.26
N LEU A 35 0.81 -73.72 -11.95
CA LEU A 35 1.62 -72.83 -11.12
C LEU A 35 3.00 -73.47 -10.86
N GLU A 36 4.05 -72.92 -11.49
CA GLU A 36 5.43 -73.13 -11.06
C GLU A 36 5.91 -71.96 -10.17
N GLU A 37 6.83 -72.31 -9.27
CA GLU A 37 7.42 -71.64 -8.09
C GLU A 37 7.56 -70.09 -8.05
N PRO A 38 7.62 -69.50 -6.83
CA PRO A 38 7.63 -68.05 -6.67
C PRO A 38 8.89 -67.42 -7.27
N VAL A 39 8.71 -66.59 -8.28
CA VAL A 39 9.72 -65.64 -8.74
C VAL A 39 9.98 -64.68 -7.58
N VAL A 40 11.20 -64.70 -7.05
CA VAL A 40 11.72 -63.66 -6.16
C VAL A 40 11.61 -62.34 -6.90
N VAL A 41 10.66 -61.51 -6.50
CA VAL A 41 10.56 -60.12 -6.95
C VAL A 41 11.81 -59.44 -6.41
N ASN A 42 12.79 -59.18 -7.28
CA ASN A 42 13.86 -58.26 -6.94
C ASN A 42 13.19 -56.95 -6.57
N GLU A 43 13.27 -56.57 -5.29
CA GLU A 43 12.93 -55.25 -4.82
C GLU A 43 13.89 -54.26 -5.50
N ASN A 44 13.56 -53.86 -6.73
CA ASN A 44 13.94 -52.55 -7.22
C ASN A 44 13.13 -51.55 -6.39
N VAL A 45 13.56 -51.36 -5.14
CA VAL A 45 13.43 -50.09 -4.46
C VAL A 45 13.85 -49.06 -5.50
N LEU A 46 12.91 -48.21 -5.91
CA LEU A 46 13.22 -46.96 -6.58
C LEU A 46 14.12 -46.19 -5.61
N VAL A 47 15.42 -46.48 -5.66
CA VAL A 47 16.44 -45.57 -5.20
C VAL A 47 16.23 -44.37 -6.11
N LEU A 48 15.48 -43.39 -5.62
CA LEU A 48 15.56 -42.04 -6.15
C LEU A 48 17.03 -41.69 -6.04
N ASP A 49 17.74 -41.89 -7.16
CA ASP A 49 19.16 -41.64 -7.28
C ASP A 49 19.39 -40.24 -6.69
N VAL A 50 20.31 -40.10 -5.75
CA VAL A 50 20.53 -38.85 -5.02
C VAL A 50 20.78 -37.70 -6.02
N ALA A 51 21.36 -38.04 -7.19
CA ALA A 51 21.50 -37.17 -8.35
C ALA A 51 20.17 -36.60 -8.90
N ASN A 52 19.08 -37.37 -8.89
CA ASN A 52 17.75 -36.91 -9.28
C ASN A 52 17.13 -35.97 -8.25
N VAL A 53 17.37 -36.21 -6.95
CA VAL A 53 16.87 -35.32 -5.88
C VAL A 53 17.56 -33.97 -5.93
N ASP A 54 18.88 -33.93 -6.11
CA ASP A 54 19.63 -32.69 -6.23
C ASP A 54 19.33 -31.95 -7.54
N LEU A 55 19.11 -32.67 -8.64
CA LEU A 55 18.62 -32.09 -9.89
C LEU A 55 17.25 -31.43 -9.71
N ILE A 56 16.30 -32.10 -9.06
CA ILE A 56 14.96 -31.54 -8.78
C ILE A 56 15.09 -30.26 -7.94
N LYS A 57 15.88 -30.27 -6.86
CA LYS A 57 16.11 -29.08 -6.03
C LYS A 57 16.73 -27.93 -6.83
N ASN A 58 17.70 -28.23 -7.70
CA ASN A 58 18.33 -27.24 -8.56
C ASN A 58 17.34 -26.65 -9.58
N LEU A 59 16.47 -27.49 -10.16
CA LEU A 59 15.41 -27.05 -11.07
C LEU A 59 14.39 -26.17 -10.34
N GLU A 60 13.93 -26.57 -9.15
CA GLU A 60 13.04 -25.77 -8.31
C GLU A 60 13.65 -24.41 -7.95
N SER A 61 14.94 -24.39 -7.60
CA SER A 61 15.66 -23.15 -7.32
C SER A 61 15.73 -22.24 -8.55
N ARG A 62 16.01 -22.81 -9.73
CA ARG A 62 16.09 -22.05 -10.98
C ARG A 62 14.73 -21.52 -11.43
N VAL A 63 13.65 -22.29 -11.26
CA VAL A 63 12.28 -21.82 -11.54
C VAL A 63 11.94 -20.64 -10.64
N LYS A 64 12.17 -20.75 -9.32
CA LYS A 64 11.93 -19.64 -8.37
C LYS A 64 12.73 -18.39 -8.73
N GLN A 65 13.98 -18.56 -9.17
CA GLN A 65 14.81 -17.44 -9.60
C GLN A 65 14.25 -16.78 -10.86
N LEU A 66 13.85 -17.55 -11.87
CA LEU A 66 13.24 -17.02 -13.08
C LEU A 66 11.89 -16.33 -12.83
N GLU A 67 11.07 -16.87 -11.92
CA GLU A 67 9.82 -16.24 -11.50
C GLU A 67 10.07 -14.87 -10.83
N LYS A 68 11.09 -14.79 -9.97
CA LYS A 68 11.55 -13.53 -9.38
C LYS A 68 12.02 -12.57 -10.47
N ASP A 69 12.93 -12.99 -11.33
CA ASP A 69 13.52 -12.12 -12.35
C ASP A 69 12.45 -11.59 -13.31
N PHE A 70 11.51 -12.45 -13.72
CA PHE A 70 10.38 -12.03 -14.53
C PHE A 70 9.49 -11.01 -13.80
N ALA A 71 9.17 -11.25 -12.53
CA ALA A 71 8.32 -10.33 -11.76
C ALA A 71 8.97 -8.95 -11.59
N VAL A 72 10.27 -8.91 -11.25
CA VAL A 72 11.05 -7.68 -11.10
C VAL A 72 11.18 -6.94 -12.43
N LEU A 73 11.57 -7.64 -13.50
CA LEU A 73 11.69 -7.04 -14.84
C LEU A 73 10.34 -6.51 -15.34
N ASN A 74 9.26 -7.27 -15.13
CA ASN A 74 7.92 -6.85 -15.56
C ASN A 74 7.44 -5.59 -14.81
N ALA A 75 7.70 -5.50 -13.51
CA ALA A 75 7.39 -4.30 -12.73
C ALA A 75 8.27 -3.11 -13.16
N GLY A 76 9.57 -3.32 -13.37
CA GLY A 76 10.53 -2.29 -13.77
C GLY A 76 10.28 -1.66 -15.15
N ARG A 77 9.34 -2.19 -15.95
CA ARG A 77 8.98 -1.61 -17.26
C ARG A 77 8.34 -0.24 -17.15
N TYR A 78 7.63 0.02 -16.05
CA TYR A 78 6.87 1.26 -15.88
C TYR A 78 6.96 1.75 -14.44
N ASN A 79 6.87 3.06 -14.30
CA ASN A 79 6.43 3.68 -13.06
C ASN A 79 4.90 3.71 -13.04
N GLU A 80 4.30 3.36 -11.89
CA GLU A 80 2.85 3.45 -11.66
C GLU A 80 2.55 4.18 -10.36
N ALA A 81 1.89 5.34 -10.45
CA ALA A 81 1.52 6.15 -9.29
C ALA A 81 0.00 6.19 -9.05
N PHE A 82 -0.37 6.47 -7.81
CA PHE A 82 -1.72 6.86 -7.42
C PHE A 82 -1.75 8.38 -7.23
N VAL A 83 -2.65 9.04 -7.95
CA VAL A 83 -2.82 10.50 -7.95
C VAL A 83 -4.25 10.79 -7.57
N PHE A 84 -4.51 11.82 -6.77
CA PHE A 84 -5.89 12.27 -6.57
C PHE A 84 -6.01 13.78 -6.42
N VAL A 85 -7.15 14.31 -6.89
CA VAL A 85 -7.63 15.66 -6.61
C VAL A 85 -8.20 15.68 -5.20
N LYS A 86 -7.64 16.56 -4.37
CA LYS A 86 -8.06 16.74 -2.97
C LYS A 86 -9.48 17.33 -2.92
N PRO A 87 -10.24 17.10 -1.82
CA PRO A 87 -11.66 17.48 -1.75
C PRO A 87 -11.96 18.94 -2.07
N HIS A 88 -11.13 19.89 -1.63
CA HIS A 88 -11.33 21.31 -1.89
C HIS A 88 -11.23 21.71 -3.37
N ALA A 89 -10.62 20.86 -4.22
CA ALA A 89 -10.33 21.14 -5.62
C ALA A 89 -11.11 20.23 -6.60
N VAL A 90 -12.03 19.39 -6.12
CA VAL A 90 -12.80 18.51 -7.02
C VAL A 90 -13.84 19.32 -7.79
N THR A 91 -13.45 19.84 -8.95
CA THR A 91 -14.33 20.46 -9.96
C THR A 91 -14.07 19.82 -11.32
N GLU A 92 -15.04 19.88 -12.24
CA GLU A 92 -14.84 19.32 -13.59
C GLU A 92 -13.64 19.95 -14.32
N LYS A 93 -13.42 21.26 -14.14
CA LYS A 93 -12.29 21.98 -14.74
C LYS A 93 -10.94 21.53 -14.18
N VAL A 94 -10.86 21.25 -12.87
CA VAL A 94 -9.62 20.69 -12.30
C VAL A 94 -9.36 19.29 -12.83
N LYS A 95 -10.40 18.45 -12.94
CA LYS A 95 -10.27 17.10 -13.51
C LYS A 95 -9.75 17.15 -14.94
N GLU A 96 -10.25 18.08 -15.76
CA GLU A 96 -9.81 18.31 -17.14
C GLU A 96 -8.32 18.68 -17.19
N ILE A 97 -7.89 19.72 -16.46
CA ILE A 97 -6.48 20.15 -16.43
C ILE A 97 -5.55 19.03 -15.95
N VAL A 98 -5.97 18.23 -14.96
CA VAL A 98 -5.18 17.10 -14.48
C VAL A 98 -5.00 16.05 -15.57
N LYS A 99 -6.08 15.66 -16.26
CA LYS A 99 -6.02 14.69 -17.37
C LYS A 99 -5.13 15.20 -18.49
N GLU A 100 -5.37 16.42 -18.96
CA GLU A 100 -4.59 17.03 -20.04
C GLU A 100 -3.11 17.17 -19.67
N GLY A 101 -2.80 17.56 -18.44
CA GLY A 101 -1.42 17.72 -17.99
C GLY A 101 -0.68 16.37 -17.88
N LEU A 102 -1.36 15.33 -17.43
CA LEU A 102 -0.81 13.96 -17.40
C LEU A 102 -0.56 13.45 -18.83
N GLU A 103 -1.55 13.58 -19.72
CA GLU A 103 -1.43 13.15 -21.12
C GLU A 103 -0.33 13.89 -21.87
N LYS A 104 -0.23 15.22 -21.68
CA LYS A 104 0.84 16.06 -22.25
C LYS A 104 2.24 15.63 -21.77
N ALA A 105 2.33 15.09 -20.57
CA ALA A 105 3.58 14.56 -20.01
C ALA A 105 3.90 13.13 -20.50
N GLY A 106 3.09 12.55 -21.38
CA GLY A 106 3.24 11.16 -21.85
C GLY A 106 2.81 10.12 -20.82
N ILE A 107 2.02 10.51 -19.82
CA ILE A 107 1.55 9.64 -18.74
C ILE A 107 0.18 9.07 -19.13
N THR A 108 0.06 7.74 -19.07
CA THR A 108 -1.18 7.01 -19.38
C THR A 108 -2.04 6.85 -18.14
N ILE A 109 -3.32 7.21 -18.21
CA ILE A 109 -4.31 6.92 -17.16
C ILE A 109 -4.83 5.49 -17.36
N LYS A 110 -4.57 4.62 -16.38
CA LYS A 110 -4.97 3.19 -16.39
C LYS A 110 -6.35 2.97 -15.79
N GLN A 111 -6.67 3.76 -14.77
CA GLN A 111 -7.91 3.69 -14.01
C GLN A 111 -8.18 5.07 -13.44
N GLU A 112 -9.46 5.44 -13.36
CA GLU A 112 -9.89 6.62 -12.63
C GLU A 112 -11.20 6.34 -11.89
N GLY A 113 -11.51 7.15 -10.90
CA GLY A 113 -12.78 7.05 -10.21
C GLY A 113 -12.97 8.09 -9.13
N ASN A 114 -14.19 8.11 -8.61
CA ASN A 114 -14.60 8.99 -7.54
C ASN A 114 -14.83 8.19 -6.25
N ILE A 115 -14.42 8.76 -5.11
CA ILE A 115 -14.66 8.17 -3.79
C ILE A 115 -15.22 9.26 -2.88
N ALA A 116 -16.46 9.08 -2.43
CA ALA A 116 -17.17 9.99 -1.55
C ALA A 116 -16.75 9.84 -0.08
N HIS A 117 -17.02 10.90 0.69
CA HIS A 117 -16.61 11.04 2.09
C HIS A 117 -17.04 9.87 2.99
N ASP A 118 -18.24 9.33 2.78
CA ASP A 118 -18.82 8.24 3.58
C ASP A 118 -18.00 6.95 3.44
N LYS A 119 -17.60 6.62 2.20
CA LYS A 119 -16.73 5.48 1.92
C LYS A 119 -15.31 5.71 2.45
N ILE A 120 -14.79 6.94 2.34
CA ILE A 120 -13.48 7.30 2.91
C ILE A 120 -13.48 7.07 4.42
N ASP A 121 -14.54 7.51 5.11
CA ASP A 121 -14.69 7.36 6.56
C ASP A 121 -14.89 5.89 6.98
N GLN A 122 -15.84 5.20 6.36
CA GLN A 122 -16.19 3.81 6.68
C GLN A 122 -15.00 2.86 6.51
N LEU A 123 -14.23 3.03 5.43
CA LEU A 123 -13.06 2.18 5.14
C LEU A 123 -11.76 2.73 5.74
N LYS A 124 -11.83 3.87 6.45
CA LYS A 124 -10.68 4.54 7.07
C LYS A 124 -9.57 4.84 6.05
N LEU A 125 -9.93 5.18 4.81
CA LEU A 125 -8.98 5.29 3.71
C LEU A 125 -7.93 6.38 3.98
N ILE A 126 -8.37 7.55 4.43
CA ILE A 126 -7.48 8.66 4.75
C ILE A 126 -6.62 8.37 5.99
N ASP A 127 -7.18 7.63 6.96
CA ASP A 127 -6.45 7.23 8.16
C ASP A 127 -5.34 6.23 7.84
N ASN A 128 -5.60 5.27 6.95
CA ASN A 128 -4.58 4.33 6.49
C ASN A 128 -3.53 5.02 5.63
N HIS A 129 -3.94 5.95 4.77
CA HIS A 129 -3.04 6.74 3.92
C HIS A 129 -2.07 7.59 4.75
N TYR A 130 -2.57 8.27 5.79
CA TYR A 130 -1.73 9.00 6.76
C TYR A 130 -1.41 8.18 8.02
N GLY A 131 -1.28 6.85 7.89
CA GLY A 131 -1.22 5.91 9.02
C GLY A 131 -0.22 6.28 10.11
N ALA A 132 0.98 6.75 9.76
CA ALA A 132 1.99 7.16 10.74
C ALA A 132 1.56 8.36 11.60
N ILE A 133 0.82 9.31 11.01
CA ILE A 133 0.29 10.52 11.67
C ILE A 133 -0.97 10.15 12.45
N ALA A 134 -1.90 9.46 11.78
CA ALA A 134 -3.17 9.00 12.32
C ALA A 134 -2.98 8.15 13.58
N ASN A 135 -2.06 7.18 13.52
CA ASN A 135 -1.79 6.30 14.64
C ASN A 135 -1.39 7.08 15.89
N LYS A 136 -0.52 8.10 15.76
CA LYS A 136 -0.09 8.94 16.89
C LYS A 136 -1.14 9.95 17.36
N ALA A 137 -2.04 10.36 16.46
CA ALA A 137 -3.07 11.35 16.74
C ALA A 137 -4.33 10.74 17.37
N VAL A 138 -4.68 9.49 17.03
CA VAL A 138 -5.98 8.91 17.40
C VAL A 138 -5.97 7.48 17.95
N LEU A 139 -4.89 6.69 17.76
CA LEU A 139 -4.85 5.28 18.19
C LEU A 139 -3.92 5.03 19.37
N GLN A 140 -2.66 5.48 19.30
CA GLN A 140 -1.66 5.25 20.33
C GLN A 140 -1.95 6.11 21.55
N LYS A 141 -1.80 5.51 22.73
CA LYS A 141 -1.80 6.25 23.97
C LYS A 141 -0.48 6.98 24.17
N PRO A 142 -0.46 8.09 24.91
CA PRO A 142 0.75 8.86 25.17
C PRO A 142 1.94 8.04 25.69
N SER A 143 1.67 7.07 26.58
CA SER A 143 2.67 6.15 27.14
C SER A 143 3.25 5.16 26.12
N GLU A 144 2.62 4.99 24.95
CA GLU A 144 3.05 4.09 23.88
C GLU A 144 3.86 4.83 22.79
N LEU A 145 3.96 6.16 22.89
CA LEU A 145 4.69 6.99 21.94
C LEU A 145 6.19 6.85 22.16
N ASN A 146 6.87 6.34 21.14
CA ASN A 146 8.33 6.28 21.14
C ASN A 146 8.92 7.60 20.63
N VAL A 147 9.05 8.59 21.52
CA VAL A 147 9.75 9.85 21.22
C VAL A 147 11.27 9.60 21.26
N PRO A 148 12.02 9.89 20.18
CA PRO A 148 13.48 9.70 20.16
C PRO A 148 14.17 10.52 21.26
N GLU A 149 15.32 10.08 21.77
CA GLU A 149 16.09 10.78 22.83
C GLU A 149 16.35 12.25 22.48
N LYS A 150 16.72 12.53 21.22
CA LYS A 150 16.87 13.89 20.70
C LYS A 150 15.57 14.71 20.84
N GLY A 151 14.42 14.08 20.55
CA GLY A 151 13.11 14.70 20.70
C GLY A 151 12.74 14.95 22.16
N GLN A 152 13.07 14.03 23.07
CA GLN A 152 12.87 14.20 24.51
C GLN A 152 13.72 15.37 25.04
N GLY A 153 14.99 15.47 24.63
CA GLY A 153 15.84 16.61 24.99
C GLY A 153 15.35 17.94 24.41
N GLN A 154 14.77 17.93 23.21
CA GLN A 154 14.11 19.12 22.64
C GLN A 154 12.85 19.51 23.43
N PHE A 155 12.07 18.53 23.87
CA PHE A 155 10.89 18.72 24.71
C PHE A 155 11.27 19.38 26.04
N GLU A 156 12.24 18.82 26.75
CA GLU A 156 12.72 19.36 28.02
C GLU A 156 13.28 20.78 27.87
N LYS A 157 14.08 21.02 26.84
CA LYS A 157 14.62 22.35 26.57
C LYS A 157 13.52 23.39 26.31
N MET A 158 12.44 23.00 25.64
CA MET A 158 11.37 23.92 25.26
C MET A 158 10.40 24.18 26.42
N PHE A 159 10.03 23.14 27.15
CA PHE A 159 8.96 23.22 28.15
C PHE A 159 9.46 23.25 29.60
N GLY A 160 10.76 23.03 29.82
CA GLY A 160 11.37 22.99 31.16
C GLY A 160 10.98 21.75 31.96
N GLU A 161 10.53 20.70 31.28
CA GLU A 161 9.99 19.49 31.89
C GLU A 161 10.41 18.26 31.09
N SER A 162 10.85 17.19 31.78
CA SER A 162 11.24 15.96 31.10
C SER A 162 10.02 15.27 30.49
N TRP A 163 10.21 14.58 29.36
CA TRP A 163 9.14 13.81 28.72
C TRP A 163 8.53 12.76 29.67
N SER A 164 9.37 12.08 30.45
CA SER A 164 8.92 11.10 31.45
C SER A 164 8.05 11.72 32.54
N ASP A 165 8.37 12.93 33.00
CA ASP A 165 7.59 13.61 34.04
C ASP A 165 6.23 14.05 33.50
N ALA A 166 6.18 14.62 32.29
CA ALA A 166 4.93 15.02 31.65
C ALA A 166 3.98 13.82 31.44
N ILE A 167 4.54 12.65 31.06
CA ILE A 167 3.77 11.40 30.96
C ILE A 167 3.29 10.94 32.35
N ALA A 168 4.17 10.95 33.36
CA ALA A 168 3.82 10.53 34.72
C ALA A 168 2.76 11.42 35.37
N LYS A 169 2.73 12.71 35.04
CA LYS A 169 1.70 13.67 35.46
C LYS A 169 0.39 13.56 34.68
N GLY A 170 0.37 12.81 33.57
CA GLY A 170 -0.82 12.68 32.72
C GLY A 170 -1.14 13.97 31.95
N GLU A 171 -0.11 14.72 31.55
CA GLU A 171 -0.26 16.00 30.82
C GLU A 171 -0.13 15.84 29.30
N VAL A 172 0.26 14.66 28.82
CA VAL A 172 0.42 14.36 27.39
C VAL A 172 -0.80 13.62 26.88
N TYR A 173 -1.29 14.02 25.72
CA TYR A 173 -2.48 13.48 25.07
C TYR A 173 -2.24 13.32 23.56
N ASN A 174 -2.87 12.31 22.94
CA ASN A 174 -3.05 12.35 21.49
C ASN A 174 -4.17 13.35 21.13
N ALA A 175 -4.32 13.72 19.85
CA ALA A 175 -5.30 14.71 19.42
C ALA A 175 -6.74 14.37 19.84
N LYS A 176 -7.14 13.09 19.70
CA LYS A 176 -8.48 12.63 20.07
C LYS A 176 -8.74 12.79 21.57
N ASP A 177 -7.86 12.25 22.40
CA ASP A 177 -7.98 12.28 23.86
C ASP A 177 -7.86 13.73 24.38
N ALA A 178 -7.08 14.59 23.71
CA ALA A 178 -6.97 16.02 24.04
C ALA A 178 -8.29 16.76 23.76
N ALA A 179 -8.91 16.52 22.62
CA ALA A 179 -10.22 17.09 22.28
C ALA A 179 -11.29 16.68 23.30
N GLU A 180 -11.33 15.39 23.68
CA GLU A 180 -12.21 14.87 24.73
C GLU A 180 -11.92 15.52 26.10
N LYS A 181 -10.64 15.65 26.48
CA LYS A 181 -10.21 16.25 27.75
C LYS A 181 -10.57 17.73 27.87
N LEU A 182 -10.44 18.47 26.77
CA LEU A 182 -10.75 19.91 26.70
C LEU A 182 -12.25 20.18 26.46
N GLY A 183 -13.03 19.16 26.08
CA GLY A 183 -14.45 19.32 25.76
C GLY A 183 -14.68 20.11 24.47
N ILE A 184 -13.77 20.00 23.51
CA ILE A 184 -13.80 20.71 22.22
C ILE A 184 -13.82 19.74 21.05
N SER A 185 -14.25 20.22 19.89
CA SER A 185 -14.17 19.48 18.62
C SER A 185 -12.74 19.42 18.07
N GLY A 186 -12.48 18.51 17.14
CA GLY A 186 -11.21 18.44 16.43
C GLY A 186 -10.89 19.71 15.64
N LYS A 187 -11.92 20.42 15.16
CA LYS A 187 -11.79 21.72 14.50
C LYS A 187 -11.34 22.81 15.47
N GLU A 188 -11.97 22.92 16.63
CA GLU A 188 -11.58 23.90 17.67
C GLU A 188 -10.17 23.61 18.22
N LEU A 189 -9.78 22.33 18.30
CA LEU A 189 -8.42 21.94 18.64
C LEU A 189 -7.42 22.41 17.56
N ASP A 190 -7.74 22.24 16.28
CA ASP A 190 -6.90 22.71 15.17
C ASP A 190 -6.83 24.25 15.12
N GLU A 191 -7.92 24.96 15.40
CA GLU A 191 -7.92 26.42 15.51
C GLU A 191 -6.89 26.89 16.56
N LYS A 192 -6.91 26.29 17.76
CA LYS A 192 -5.87 26.54 18.78
C LYS A 192 -4.47 26.13 18.33
N TRP A 193 -4.35 24.97 17.69
CA TRP A 193 -3.08 24.44 17.19
C TRP A 193 -2.45 25.34 16.11
N SER A 194 -3.26 25.92 15.24
CA SER A 194 -2.82 26.75 14.11
C SER A 194 -2.09 28.03 14.54
N HIS A 195 -2.29 28.47 15.78
CA HIS A 195 -1.61 29.62 16.37
C HIS A 195 -0.27 29.27 17.02
N LEU A 196 0.06 27.98 17.13
CA LEU A 196 1.34 27.54 17.69
C LEU A 196 2.49 27.84 16.73
N GLN A 197 3.63 28.20 17.31
CA GLN A 197 4.87 28.58 16.65
C GLN A 197 5.96 27.53 16.92
N ARG A 198 6.56 27.05 15.84
CA ARG A 198 7.70 26.13 15.91
C ARG A 198 8.82 26.74 16.73
N GLY A 199 9.37 25.96 17.66
CA GLY A 199 10.47 26.41 18.52
C GLY A 199 10.03 27.18 19.75
N LYS A 200 8.72 27.46 19.93
CA LYS A 200 8.17 28.14 21.10
C LYS A 200 7.21 27.23 21.87
N ASP A 201 6.15 26.79 21.20
CA ASP A 201 5.07 25.96 21.77
C ASP A 201 4.71 24.78 20.86
N LEU A 202 5.45 24.59 19.75
CA LEU A 202 5.35 23.46 18.83
C LEU A 202 6.73 22.85 18.53
N ILE A 203 6.83 21.53 18.70
CA ILE A 203 8.02 20.71 18.41
C ILE A 203 7.70 19.76 17.26
N LYS A 204 8.67 19.58 16.36
CA LYS A 204 8.68 18.50 15.36
C LYS A 204 9.72 17.46 15.79
N PHE A 205 9.28 16.29 16.24
CA PHE A 205 10.16 15.18 16.59
C PHE A 205 10.71 14.46 15.35
N GLY A 206 9.95 14.46 14.25
CA GLY A 206 10.30 13.80 12.99
C GLY A 206 9.22 13.97 11.92
N GLY A 207 9.33 13.22 10.81
CA GLY A 207 8.29 13.15 9.78
C GLY A 207 6.94 12.79 10.40
N GLY A 208 5.92 13.64 10.21
CA GLY A 208 4.56 13.39 10.71
C GLY A 208 4.40 13.28 12.24
N PHE A 209 5.39 13.69 13.03
CA PHE A 209 5.36 13.57 14.49
C PHE A 209 5.63 14.91 15.18
N TYR A 210 4.57 15.50 15.72
CA TYR A 210 4.57 16.83 16.33
C TYR A 210 3.96 16.81 17.74
N CYS A 211 4.49 17.67 18.61
CA CYS A 211 3.97 17.94 19.95
C CYS A 211 3.75 19.44 20.11
N GLY A 212 2.52 19.85 20.41
CA GLY A 212 2.16 21.25 20.68
C GLY A 212 1.61 21.42 22.09
N LYS A 213 1.84 22.58 22.72
CA LYS A 213 1.23 22.91 24.02
C LYS A 213 -0.07 23.69 23.81
N VAL A 214 -1.21 23.10 24.14
CA VAL A 214 -2.55 23.69 23.98
C VAL A 214 -3.23 23.73 25.33
N ASP A 215 -3.69 24.91 25.78
CA ASP A 215 -4.41 25.11 27.04
C ASP A 215 -3.79 24.41 28.27
N GLY A 216 -2.45 24.38 28.33
CA GLY A 216 -1.69 23.80 29.44
C GLY A 216 -1.37 22.31 29.32
N ILE A 217 -1.86 21.60 28.29
CA ILE A 217 -1.54 20.19 28.02
C ILE A 217 -0.66 20.02 26.77
N TYR A 218 0.03 18.89 26.67
CA TYR A 218 0.83 18.53 25.50
C TYR A 218 0.02 17.64 24.56
N VAL A 219 -0.17 18.09 23.33
CA VAL A 219 -1.02 17.43 22.34
C VAL A 219 -0.18 16.89 21.19
N MET A 220 -0.36 15.63 20.82
CA MET A 220 0.29 15.05 19.65
C MET A 220 -0.55 15.26 18.39
N ASN A 221 0.08 15.81 17.34
CA ASN A 221 -0.54 15.97 16.02
C ASN A 221 -1.97 16.57 16.07
N GLY A 222 -2.18 17.66 16.84
CA GLY A 222 -3.51 18.23 17.10
C GLY A 222 -4.27 18.70 15.86
N PHE A 223 -3.57 18.93 14.75
CA PHE A 223 -4.16 19.26 13.45
C PHE A 223 -4.89 18.09 12.76
N TYR A 224 -4.60 16.84 13.17
CA TYR A 224 -4.96 15.66 12.37
C TYR A 224 -6.47 15.48 12.21
N MET A 225 -7.24 15.76 13.27
CA MET A 225 -8.70 15.58 13.22
C MET A 225 -9.35 16.53 12.20
N ALA A 226 -8.97 17.81 12.20
CA ALA A 226 -9.46 18.77 11.22
C ALA A 226 -9.00 18.42 9.79
N MET A 227 -7.76 17.95 9.61
CA MET A 227 -7.29 17.44 8.32
C MET A 227 -8.14 16.27 7.83
N ARG A 228 -8.41 15.29 8.70
CA ARG A 228 -9.24 14.11 8.39
C ARG A 228 -10.66 14.53 7.97
N ASP A 229 -11.25 15.49 8.67
CA ASP A 229 -12.62 15.94 8.40
C ASP A 229 -12.77 16.55 6.99
N LYS A 230 -11.72 17.14 6.42
CA LYS A 230 -11.73 17.62 5.02
C LYS A 230 -12.06 16.51 4.01
N TYR A 231 -11.81 15.25 4.36
CA TYR A 231 -12.08 14.08 3.51
C TYR A 231 -13.33 13.31 3.92
N CYS A 232 -13.68 13.31 5.20
CA CYS A 232 -14.76 12.46 5.74
C CYS A 232 -16.11 13.20 5.94
N ALA A 233 -16.11 14.53 5.97
CA ALA A 233 -17.34 15.32 6.11
C ALA A 233 -18.06 15.49 4.76
N ALA A 234 -19.39 15.42 4.77
CA ALA A 234 -20.19 15.68 3.56
C ALA A 234 -20.03 17.14 3.09
N PRO A 235 -20.01 17.42 1.77
CA PRO A 235 -20.10 16.50 0.64
C PRO A 235 -18.72 16.15 0.04
N ALA A 236 -17.68 16.00 0.87
CA ALA A 236 -16.32 15.77 0.38
C ALA A 236 -16.21 14.51 -0.49
N GLN A 237 -15.24 14.54 -1.39
CA GLN A 237 -14.92 13.45 -2.29
C GLN A 237 -13.51 13.63 -2.83
N ILE A 238 -12.90 12.58 -3.35
CA ILE A 238 -11.70 12.67 -4.18
C ILE A 238 -11.99 12.18 -5.59
N GLN A 239 -11.29 12.74 -6.57
CA GLN A 239 -11.15 12.12 -7.90
C GLN A 239 -9.75 11.51 -7.97
N TYR A 240 -9.65 10.20 -8.14
CA TYR A 240 -8.36 9.52 -8.25
C TYR A 240 -8.05 9.06 -9.67
N TYR A 241 -6.76 8.85 -9.92
CA TYR A 241 -6.18 8.30 -11.12
C TYR A 241 -5.06 7.31 -10.74
N VAL A 242 -5.08 6.13 -11.32
CA VAL A 242 -3.91 5.25 -11.40
C VAL A 242 -3.25 5.52 -12.73
N VAL A 243 -2.00 5.97 -12.68
CA VAL A 243 -1.27 6.45 -13.85
C VAL A 243 0.00 5.63 -14.08
N GLN A 244 0.44 5.54 -15.32
CA GLN A 244 1.57 4.72 -15.74
C GLN A 244 2.43 5.46 -16.78
N TRP A 245 3.77 5.36 -16.69
CA TRP A 245 4.69 5.92 -17.68
C TRP A 245 6.03 5.16 -17.73
N ASP A 246 6.82 5.37 -18.79
CA ASP A 246 8.15 4.79 -18.97
C ASP A 246 9.20 5.56 -18.12
N PRO A 247 9.89 4.91 -17.16
CA PRO A 247 10.89 5.57 -16.32
C PRO A 247 12.07 6.14 -17.12
N ASN A 248 12.33 5.63 -18.34
CA ASN A 248 13.39 6.17 -19.20
C ASN A 248 13.02 7.52 -19.84
N GLN A 249 11.73 7.88 -19.86
CA GLN A 249 11.25 9.16 -20.40
C GLN A 249 11.00 10.19 -19.30
N LEU A 250 10.60 9.72 -18.12
CA LEU A 250 10.26 10.56 -16.98
C LEU A 250 10.58 9.80 -15.69
N SER A 251 11.59 10.25 -14.95
CA SER A 251 11.88 9.67 -13.63
C SER A 251 10.76 10.00 -12.63
N TRP A 252 10.65 9.21 -11.56
CA TRP A 252 9.69 9.47 -10.49
C TRP A 252 9.88 10.84 -9.85
N LYS A 253 11.14 11.22 -9.63
CA LYS A 253 11.52 12.54 -9.13
C LYS A 253 10.98 13.66 -10.04
N ASP A 254 11.23 13.57 -11.35
CA ASP A 254 10.77 14.58 -12.30
C ASP A 254 9.24 14.60 -12.42
N PHE A 255 8.58 13.44 -12.28
CA PHE A 255 7.12 13.39 -12.18
C PHE A 255 6.61 14.23 -11.00
N ARG A 256 7.22 14.09 -9.81
CA ARG A 256 6.81 14.86 -8.62
C ARG A 256 7.19 16.34 -8.71
N GLU A 257 8.40 16.65 -9.15
CA GLU A 257 8.91 18.02 -9.15
C GLU A 257 8.35 18.85 -10.31
N LYS A 258 8.33 18.29 -11.53
CA LYS A 258 8.02 19.04 -12.76
C LYS A 258 6.58 18.88 -13.21
N ILE A 259 6.00 17.69 -13.09
CA ILE A 259 4.63 17.42 -13.56
C ILE A 259 3.61 17.76 -12.47
N LEU A 260 3.76 17.19 -11.28
CA LEU A 260 2.88 17.47 -10.15
C LEU A 260 3.13 18.88 -9.58
N GLY A 261 4.38 19.21 -9.30
CA GLY A 261 4.80 20.49 -8.72
C GLY A 261 5.06 20.41 -7.21
N ALA A 262 5.81 21.39 -6.70
CA ALA A 262 6.14 21.50 -5.28
C ALA A 262 4.89 21.49 -4.37
N THR A 263 5.06 21.03 -3.13
CA THR A 263 3.96 20.96 -2.14
C THR A 263 3.37 22.33 -1.85
N ASP A 264 4.21 23.36 -1.76
CA ASP A 264 3.76 24.75 -1.77
C ASP A 264 3.54 25.18 -3.23
N PRO A 265 2.28 25.31 -3.67
CA PRO A 265 1.99 25.59 -5.06
C PRO A 265 2.42 27.00 -5.49
N ALA A 266 2.66 27.93 -4.56
CA ALA A 266 3.13 29.28 -4.89
C ALA A 266 4.56 29.30 -5.43
N VAL A 267 5.37 28.30 -5.08
CA VAL A 267 6.76 28.12 -5.56
C VAL A 267 6.92 26.91 -6.48
N ALA A 268 5.83 26.24 -6.82
CA ALA A 268 5.85 25.14 -7.78
C ALA A 268 6.20 25.63 -9.19
N GLU A 269 6.84 24.76 -9.98
CA GLU A 269 7.22 25.01 -11.37
C GLU A 269 6.03 25.53 -12.19
N VAL A 270 6.26 26.54 -13.03
CA VAL A 270 5.20 27.31 -13.72
C VAL A 270 4.21 26.41 -14.48
N ASP A 271 4.72 25.37 -15.13
CA ASP A 271 3.91 24.47 -15.95
C ASP A 271 3.34 23.25 -15.20
N SER A 272 3.68 23.10 -13.92
CA SER A 272 3.21 21.99 -13.09
C SER A 272 1.72 22.09 -12.77
N LEU A 273 1.10 20.94 -12.49
CA LEU A 273 -0.33 20.85 -12.21
C LEU A 273 -0.74 21.66 -10.97
N ARG A 274 0.02 21.55 -9.87
CA ARG A 274 -0.25 22.32 -8.64
C ARG A 274 -0.16 23.82 -8.87
N ARG A 275 0.81 24.26 -9.66
CA ARG A 275 0.98 25.68 -9.98
C ARG A 275 -0.17 26.21 -10.82
N LYS A 276 -0.59 25.48 -11.85
CA LYS A 276 -1.78 25.83 -12.66
C LYS A 276 -3.04 25.93 -11.82
N ILE A 277 -3.29 24.94 -10.95
CA ILE A 277 -4.45 24.97 -10.04
C ILE A 277 -4.39 26.20 -9.12
N HIS A 278 -3.21 26.55 -8.62
CA HIS A 278 -3.01 27.72 -7.78
C HIS A 278 -3.18 29.05 -8.51
N ASP A 279 -2.65 29.18 -9.72
CA ASP A 279 -2.70 30.43 -10.48
C ASP A 279 -4.10 30.68 -11.07
N GLU A 280 -4.83 29.61 -11.42
CA GLU A 280 -6.15 29.68 -12.06
C GLU A 280 -7.32 29.37 -11.12
N TRP A 281 -7.09 29.30 -9.82
CA TRP A 281 -8.05 28.79 -8.82
C TRP A 281 -9.48 29.35 -8.95
N GLU A 282 -9.65 30.66 -9.18
CA GLU A 282 -10.97 31.29 -9.37
C GLU A 282 -11.67 30.77 -10.63
N LYS A 283 -10.94 30.68 -11.75
CA LYS A 283 -11.47 30.20 -13.03
C LYS A 283 -11.86 28.73 -12.95
N LEU A 284 -11.14 27.97 -12.13
CA LEU A 284 -11.36 26.55 -11.87
C LEU A 284 -12.51 26.31 -10.87
N GLY A 285 -13.02 27.36 -10.24
CA GLY A 285 -14.16 27.31 -9.32
C GLY A 285 -13.80 26.91 -7.89
N LEU A 286 -12.56 27.13 -7.46
CA LEU A 286 -12.14 26.89 -6.09
C LEU A 286 -12.61 28.04 -5.19
N ASN A 287 -12.93 27.73 -3.92
CA ASN A 287 -13.42 28.71 -2.96
C ASN A 287 -12.30 29.58 -2.36
N ALA A 288 -11.07 29.12 -2.41
CA ALA A 288 -9.90 29.81 -1.89
C ALA A 288 -8.69 29.48 -2.75
N LYS A 289 -7.72 30.39 -2.71
CA LYS A 289 -6.43 30.18 -3.35
C LYS A 289 -5.69 29.02 -2.66
N PRO A 290 -5.21 28.01 -3.40
CA PRO A 290 -4.47 26.88 -2.85
C PRO A 290 -3.29 27.28 -1.98
N ASP A 291 -3.05 26.52 -0.91
CA ASP A 291 -1.91 26.66 0.00
C ASP A 291 -1.18 25.32 0.17
N VAL A 292 -0.25 25.21 1.11
CA VAL A 292 0.52 23.97 1.36
C VAL A 292 -0.38 22.78 1.75
N GLY A 293 -1.44 23.00 2.51
CA GLY A 293 -2.36 21.95 2.96
C GLY A 293 -3.36 21.60 1.86
N ASP A 294 -3.98 22.63 1.30
CA ASP A 294 -4.97 22.57 0.23
C ASP A 294 -4.34 22.94 -1.13
N ASN A 295 -3.33 22.14 -1.54
CA ASN A 295 -2.55 22.36 -2.76
C ASN A 295 -3.13 21.70 -4.03
N GLY A 296 -4.43 21.42 -4.06
CA GLY A 296 -5.12 20.77 -5.19
C GLY A 296 -4.90 19.26 -5.34
N LEU A 297 -3.66 18.77 -5.26
CA LEU A 297 -3.31 17.41 -5.68
C LEU A 297 -2.43 16.65 -4.68
N HIS A 298 -2.67 15.34 -4.61
CA HIS A 298 -1.77 14.33 -4.07
C HIS A 298 -1.20 13.45 -5.18
N ALA A 299 0.05 13.02 -5.03
CA ALA A 299 0.59 11.87 -5.77
C ALA A 299 1.55 11.08 -4.87
N SER A 300 1.62 9.78 -5.11
CA SER A 300 2.54 8.85 -4.44
C SER A 300 4.00 9.33 -4.49
N ALA A 301 4.75 9.19 -3.40
CA ALA A 301 6.14 9.64 -3.33
C ALA A 301 7.18 8.61 -3.86
N SER A 302 6.76 7.36 -4.03
CA SER A 302 7.55 6.26 -4.61
C SER A 302 6.65 5.16 -5.18
N PRO A 303 7.16 4.25 -6.04
CA PRO A 303 6.46 3.04 -6.47
C PRO A 303 5.98 2.15 -5.30
N PHE A 304 6.75 2.11 -4.21
CA PHE A 304 6.39 1.37 -3.00
C PHE A 304 5.15 1.95 -2.32
N GLU A 305 5.14 3.27 -2.12
CA GLU A 305 3.98 3.98 -1.59
C GLU A 305 2.79 3.92 -2.54
N ALA A 306 3.02 4.01 -3.85
CA ALA A 306 1.97 3.88 -4.84
C ALA A 306 1.25 2.52 -4.76
N ALA A 307 2.00 1.43 -4.55
CA ALA A 307 1.39 0.12 -4.32
C ALA A 307 0.55 0.09 -3.03
N ALA A 308 1.06 0.65 -1.93
CA ALA A 308 0.32 0.76 -0.67
C ALA A 308 -0.98 1.58 -0.84
N GLU A 309 -0.89 2.69 -1.58
CA GLU A 309 -2.02 3.56 -1.88
C GLU A 309 -3.04 2.89 -2.79
N ARG A 310 -2.63 2.21 -3.87
CA ARG A 310 -3.55 1.46 -4.74
C ARG A 310 -4.31 0.40 -3.95
N ILE A 311 -3.64 -0.36 -3.09
CA ILE A 311 -4.26 -1.36 -2.22
C ILE A 311 -5.29 -0.71 -1.30
N ASN A 312 -4.92 0.41 -0.65
CA ASN A 312 -5.79 1.11 0.28
C ASN A 312 -7.01 1.72 -0.43
N TRP A 313 -6.80 2.54 -1.45
CA TRP A 313 -7.84 3.38 -2.07
C TRP A 313 -8.72 2.63 -3.07
N THR A 314 -8.19 1.65 -3.78
CA THR A 314 -8.94 0.93 -4.83
C THR A 314 -9.39 -0.47 -4.40
N GLY A 315 -8.87 -0.98 -3.28
CA GLY A 315 -9.10 -2.35 -2.83
C GLY A 315 -8.31 -3.40 -3.64
N ALA A 316 -7.29 -2.98 -4.40
CA ALA A 316 -6.42 -3.89 -5.13
C ALA A 316 -5.78 -4.93 -4.19
N GLU A 317 -5.66 -6.16 -4.66
CA GLU A 317 -4.98 -7.22 -3.92
C GLU A 317 -3.47 -7.11 -4.10
N LEU A 318 -2.72 -7.13 -3.00
CA LEU A 318 -1.25 -7.03 -2.98
C LEU A 318 -0.58 -8.05 -3.93
N GLU A 319 -1.10 -9.27 -4.00
CA GLU A 319 -0.56 -10.34 -4.86
C GLU A 319 -0.86 -10.16 -6.35
N LYS A 320 -1.86 -9.34 -6.69
CA LYS A 320 -2.25 -9.04 -8.07
C LYS A 320 -1.68 -7.71 -8.56
N ASP A 321 -1.34 -6.81 -7.64
CA ASP A 321 -0.60 -5.59 -7.93
C ASP A 321 0.78 -5.91 -8.52
N VAL A 322 1.15 -5.26 -9.63
CA VAL A 322 2.38 -5.55 -10.37
C VAL A 322 3.62 -5.34 -9.50
N TYR A 323 3.67 -4.20 -8.79
CA TYR A 323 4.75 -3.90 -7.86
C TYR A 323 4.70 -4.80 -6.62
N GLY A 324 3.51 -5.00 -6.05
CA GLY A 324 3.29 -5.87 -4.90
C GLY A 324 3.78 -7.30 -5.13
N LYS A 325 3.46 -7.88 -6.29
CA LYS A 325 3.93 -9.20 -6.72
C LYS A 325 5.45 -9.26 -6.86
N ALA A 326 6.06 -8.23 -7.47
CA ALA A 326 7.51 -8.14 -7.59
C ALA A 326 8.19 -8.06 -6.20
N ALA A 327 7.68 -7.22 -5.30
CA ALA A 327 8.19 -7.11 -3.93
C ALA A 327 8.09 -8.43 -3.14
N LEU A 328 7.00 -9.18 -3.28
CA LEU A 328 6.85 -10.51 -2.67
C LEU A 328 7.87 -11.50 -3.22
N SER A 329 8.17 -11.44 -4.53
CA SER A 329 9.13 -12.33 -5.19
C SER A 329 10.58 -12.15 -4.68
N LEU A 330 10.87 -11.02 -4.02
CA LEU A 330 12.16 -10.78 -3.35
C LEU A 330 12.35 -11.61 -2.07
N GLY A 331 11.35 -12.43 -1.69
CA GLY A 331 11.36 -13.26 -0.48
C GLY A 331 10.88 -12.50 0.77
N ILE A 332 10.18 -11.37 0.61
CA ILE A 332 9.56 -10.64 1.71
C ILE A 332 8.20 -11.28 1.98
N CYS A 333 7.97 -11.80 3.18
CA CYS A 333 6.67 -12.37 3.49
C CYS A 333 5.56 -11.30 3.51
N LYS A 334 4.34 -11.69 3.14
CA LYS A 334 3.18 -10.79 3.03
C LYS A 334 2.96 -9.90 4.25
N ASN A 335 3.07 -10.46 5.46
CA ASN A 335 2.88 -9.71 6.69
C ASN A 335 3.95 -8.64 6.90
N LYS A 336 5.22 -8.96 6.60
CA LYS A 336 6.32 -7.99 6.69
C LYS A 336 6.14 -6.88 5.66
N LEU A 337 5.77 -7.22 4.43
CA LEU A 337 5.53 -6.23 3.37
C LEU A 337 4.36 -5.29 3.74
N LYS A 338 3.26 -5.83 4.26
CA LYS A 338 2.13 -5.03 4.74
C LYS A 338 2.49 -4.12 5.92
N ALA A 339 3.37 -4.57 6.82
CA ALA A 339 3.87 -3.74 7.90
C ALA A 339 4.75 -2.60 7.37
N TRP A 340 5.62 -2.90 6.41
CA TRP A 340 6.45 -1.91 5.73
C TRP A 340 5.64 -0.87 4.95
N MET A 341 4.55 -1.27 4.30
CA MET A 341 3.59 -0.37 3.63
C MET A 341 2.84 0.59 4.56
N LYS A 342 3.06 0.53 5.87
CA LYS A 342 2.56 1.49 6.87
C LYS A 342 3.67 2.43 7.37
N ASP A 343 4.68 2.66 6.54
CA ASP A 343 5.87 3.43 6.87
C ASP A 343 6.65 2.89 8.08
N ALA A 344 7.01 1.60 8.03
CA ALA A 344 7.77 1.00 9.11
C ALA A 344 9.18 1.61 9.23
N GLN A 345 9.68 1.68 10.47
CA GLN A 345 11.09 1.98 10.73
C GLN A 345 11.94 0.73 10.46
N VAL A 346 12.90 0.83 9.54
CA VAL A 346 13.79 -0.27 9.13
C VAL A 346 15.26 0.06 9.41
N GLU A 347 16.07 -0.97 9.67
CA GLU A 347 17.52 -0.83 9.82
C GLU A 347 18.22 -1.00 8.48
N TYR A 348 18.88 0.07 8.03
CA TYR A 348 19.62 0.10 6.78
C TYR A 348 20.86 0.99 6.93
N GLU A 349 22.01 0.50 6.46
CA GLU A 349 23.31 1.20 6.52
C GLU A 349 23.65 1.76 7.92
N GLY A 350 23.36 1.00 8.97
CA GLY A 350 23.70 1.36 10.35
C GLY A 350 22.78 2.41 10.99
N SER A 351 21.67 2.77 10.32
CA SER A 351 20.69 3.70 10.85
C SER A 351 19.26 3.12 10.80
N LYS A 352 18.42 3.56 11.74
CA LYS A 352 16.98 3.25 11.77
C LYS A 352 16.22 4.44 11.19
N GLN A 353 15.44 4.19 10.14
CA GLN A 353 14.76 5.25 9.40
C GLN A 353 13.46 4.73 8.76
N SER A 354 12.61 5.66 8.30
CA SER A 354 11.40 5.36 7.56
C SER A 354 11.74 4.63 6.26
N ILE A 355 10.96 3.58 5.94
CA ILE A 355 11.09 2.89 4.65
C ILE A 355 10.56 3.73 3.50
N PHE A 356 9.57 4.61 3.73
CA PHE A 356 9.10 5.53 2.70
C PHE A 356 10.18 6.56 2.36
N ASP A 357 10.81 7.19 3.36
CA ASP A 357 11.94 8.12 3.16
C ASP A 357 13.11 7.46 2.40
N LEU A 358 13.37 6.17 2.66
CA LEU A 358 14.41 5.42 1.95
C LEU A 358 14.11 5.19 0.46
N LEU A 359 12.84 5.15 0.07
CA LEU A 359 12.39 4.77 -1.27
C LEU A 359 11.84 5.95 -2.06
N GLU A 360 11.72 7.13 -1.44
CA GLU A 360 11.24 8.37 -2.05
C GLU A 360 12.04 8.73 -3.31
N ASP A 361 11.34 9.21 -4.35
CA ASP A 361 11.90 9.69 -5.62
C ASP A 361 12.64 8.66 -6.49
N LEU A 362 12.70 7.40 -6.06
CA LEU A 362 13.28 6.30 -6.83
C LEU A 362 12.28 5.70 -7.82
N ASP A 363 12.79 5.22 -8.96
CA ASP A 363 12.00 4.50 -9.95
C ASP A 363 11.67 3.05 -9.51
N THR A 364 10.76 2.38 -10.21
CA THR A 364 10.30 1.02 -9.85
C THR A 364 11.43 0.02 -9.69
N SER A 365 12.42 0.02 -10.59
CA SER A 365 13.56 -0.91 -10.50
C SER A 365 14.44 -0.60 -9.29
N GLU A 366 14.77 0.68 -9.07
CA GLU A 366 15.64 1.13 -7.97
C GLU A 366 14.99 0.86 -6.60
N THR A 367 13.68 1.07 -6.49
CA THR A 367 12.93 0.75 -5.26
C THR A 367 12.94 -0.75 -4.96
N LEU A 368 12.74 -1.62 -5.95
CA LEU A 368 12.80 -3.08 -5.74
C LEU A 368 14.20 -3.55 -5.34
N GLU A 369 15.24 -3.02 -5.97
CA GLU A 369 16.64 -3.30 -5.61
C GLU A 369 16.94 -2.89 -4.15
N LYS A 370 16.56 -1.67 -3.78
CA LYS A 370 16.75 -1.15 -2.41
C LYS A 370 15.92 -1.93 -1.39
N LEU A 371 14.69 -2.32 -1.73
CA LEU A 371 13.83 -3.15 -0.90
C LEU A 371 14.47 -4.53 -0.63
N GLU A 372 15.10 -5.14 -1.64
CA GLU A 372 15.85 -6.38 -1.47
C GLU A 372 17.08 -6.18 -0.57
N ALA A 373 17.80 -5.07 -0.73
CA ALA A 373 18.95 -4.73 0.10
C ALA A 373 18.56 -4.56 1.58
N ILE A 374 17.47 -3.85 1.87
CA ILE A 374 16.90 -3.68 3.22
C ILE A 374 16.47 -5.03 3.81
N ARG A 375 15.87 -5.91 3.00
CA ARG A 375 15.53 -7.27 3.45
C ARG A 375 16.79 -8.04 3.85
N LYS A 376 17.84 -8.00 3.02
CA LYS A 376 19.11 -8.70 3.26
C LYS A 376 19.86 -8.15 4.48
N SER A 377 19.85 -6.84 4.73
CA SER A 377 20.45 -6.24 5.95
C SER A 377 19.73 -6.73 7.20
N SER A 378 18.39 -6.74 7.18
CA SER A 378 17.56 -7.22 8.30
C SER A 378 17.83 -8.69 8.66
N CYS A 379 18.17 -9.54 7.69
CA CYS A 379 18.44 -10.97 7.92
C CYS A 379 19.84 -11.23 8.50
N LYS A 380 20.83 -10.37 8.23
CA LYS A 380 22.21 -10.54 8.75
C LYS A 380 22.36 -10.19 10.24
N GLY A 381 21.36 -9.54 10.85
CA GLY A 381 21.30 -9.23 12.28
C GLY A 381 20.87 -10.42 13.17
N CYS A 382 20.26 -11.47 12.60
CA CYS A 382 20.06 -12.75 13.29
C CYS A 382 21.36 -13.56 13.21
N LYS A 383 22.31 -13.31 14.11
CA LYS A 383 23.33 -14.31 14.41
C LYS A 383 22.63 -15.48 15.10
N ASP A 384 22.70 -16.66 14.49
CA ASP A 384 22.36 -17.94 15.13
C ASP A 384 23.02 -18.01 16.50
N THR A 385 22.23 -17.87 17.56
CA THR A 385 22.58 -18.36 18.90
C THR A 385 22.13 -19.82 18.99
N SER A 386 22.70 -20.68 18.16
CA SER A 386 22.61 -22.13 18.33
C SER A 386 23.87 -22.78 17.78
N SER A 387 24.97 -22.53 18.48
CA SER A 387 26.14 -23.42 18.48
C SER A 387 26.67 -23.49 19.91
N LYS A 388 26.08 -24.39 20.69
CA LYS A 388 26.74 -25.16 21.75
C LYS A 388 26.15 -26.55 21.76
#